data_AF-A0A0R2S8C9-F1
#
_entry.id   AF-A0A0R2S8C9-F1
#
_cell.length_a   1.000
_cell.length_b   1.000
_cell.length_c   1.000
_cell.angle_alpha   90.00
_cell.angle_beta   90.00
_cell.angle_gamma   90.00
#
_symmetry.space_group_name_H-M   'P 1'
#
loop_
_entity.id
_entity.type
_entity.pdbx_description
1 polymer ?
#
loop_
_entity_poly.entity_id
_entity_poly.type
_entity_poly.pdbx_seq_one_letter_code
_entity_poly.pdbx_strand_id
1 'polypeptide(L)' 'MINQIAESIGKAITPTLSPRRPGDTAQLIASIAKIERDLGWKPERSLKEMIDSAWQAESKVS' A
#
# COMPACT_ATOMS: atom_id res chain seq x y z
N MET A 1 -1.19 4.80 -5.23
CA MET A 1 0.00 4.17 -4.63
C MET A 1 1.29 4.88 -5.03
N ILE A 2 1.68 4.90 -6.31
CA ILE A 2 2.94 5.57 -6.76
C ILE A 2 3.01 7.04 -6.34
N ASN A 3 1.93 7.82 -6.48
CA ASN A 3 1.91 9.23 -6.05
C ASN A 3 2.22 9.39 -4.55
N GLN A 4 1.57 8.58 -3.70
CA GLN A 4 1.83 8.62 -2.26
C GLN A 4 3.27 8.22 -1.92
N ILE A 5 3.83 7.22 -2.63
CA ILE A 5 5.24 6.86 -2.47
C ILE A 5 6.13 8.05 -2.83
N ALA A 6 5.90 8.69 -3.99
CA ALA A 6 6.67 9.85 -4.45
C ALA A 6 6.66 11.00 -3.43
N GLU A 7 5.50 11.26 -2.81
CA GLU A 7 5.37 12.23 -1.71
C GLU A 7 6.19 11.81 -0.48
N SER A 8 6.06 10.56 -0.02
CA SER A 8 6.73 10.07 1.18
C SER A 8 8.26 10.05 1.04
N ILE A 9 8.79 9.78 -0.16
CA ILE A 9 10.23 9.82 -0.44
C ILE A 9 10.75 11.21 -0.84
N GLY A 10 9.86 12.17 -1.09
CA GLY A 10 10.23 13.52 -1.55
C GLY A 10 10.87 13.57 -2.94
N LYS A 11 10.58 12.59 -3.82
CA LYS A 11 11.18 12.45 -5.14
C LYS A 11 10.14 11.98 -6.16
N ALA A 12 10.12 12.62 -7.33
CA ALA A 12 9.25 12.23 -8.43
C ALA A 12 9.58 10.82 -8.93
N ILE A 13 8.55 10.00 -9.18
CA ILE A 13 8.64 8.65 -9.73
C ILE A 13 7.89 8.62 -11.06
N THR A 14 8.58 8.22 -12.14
CA THR A 14 7.96 8.01 -13.45
C THR A 14 7.93 6.52 -13.75
N PRO A 15 6.79 5.82 -13.61
CA PRO A 15 6.70 4.41 -13.91
C PRO A 15 6.77 4.16 -15.42
N THR A 16 7.39 3.05 -15.82
CA THR A 16 7.30 2.54 -17.20
C THR A 16 6.20 1.49 -17.25
N LEU A 17 5.23 1.65 -18.15
CA LEU A 17 4.19 0.66 -18.37
C LEU A 17 4.76 -0.55 -19.11
N SER A 18 4.46 -1.74 -18.62
CA SER A 18 4.88 -3.01 -19.20
C SER A 18 3.68 -3.96 -19.35
N PRO A 19 3.79 -5.05 -20.12
CA PRO A 19 2.72 -6.03 -20.25
C PRO A 19 2.29 -6.59 -18.89
N ARG A 20 1.03 -7.02 -18.78
CA ARG A 20 0.52 -7.66 -17.56
C ARG A 20 1.34 -8.90 -17.25
N ARG A 21 1.73 -9.05 -15.99
CA ARG A 21 2.39 -10.26 -15.50
C ARG A 21 1.38 -11.41 -15.47
N PRO A 22 1.70 -12.60 -16.03
CA PRO A 22 0.81 -13.74 -16.02
C PRO A 22 0.38 -14.12 -14.59
N GLY A 23 -0.91 -14.40 -14.40
CA GLY A 23 -1.49 -14.77 -13.10
C GLY A 23 -2.05 -13.61 -12.28
N ASP A 24 -1.74 -12.35 -12.60
CA ASP A 24 -2.29 -11.20 -11.88
C ASP A 24 -3.76 -10.95 -12.25
N THR A 25 -4.64 -10.94 -11.25
CA THR A 25 -6.03 -10.47 -11.39
C THR A 25 -6.09 -8.95 -11.47
N ALA A 26 -7.12 -8.39 -12.12
CA ALA A 26 -7.25 -6.94 -12.27
C ALA A 26 -7.39 -6.19 -10.92
N GLN A 27 -8.13 -6.76 -9.97
CA GLN A 27 -8.36 -6.16 -8.65
C GLN A 27 -8.80 -7.24 -7.65
N LEU A 28 -8.31 -7.13 -6.42
CA LEU A 28 -8.74 -7.93 -5.28
C LEU A 28 -8.74 -7.06 -4.02
N ILE A 29 -9.90 -6.90 -3.39
CA ILE A 29 -10.05 -6.16 -2.13
C ILE A 29 -10.86 -7.04 -1.18
N ALA A 30 -10.34 -7.27 0.03
CA ALA A 30 -11.02 -8.08 1.03
C ALA A 30 -12.16 -7.31 1.71
N SER A 31 -13.27 -7.99 1.97
CA SER A 31 -14.31 -7.48 2.88
C SER A 31 -13.87 -7.65 4.32
N ILE A 32 -14.01 -6.60 5.14
CA ILE A 32 -13.71 -6.63 6.58
C ILE A 32 -14.92 -7.02 7.44
N ALA A 33 -16.10 -7.20 6.83
CA ALA A 33 -17.36 -7.36 7.58
C ALA A 33 -17.36 -8.56 8.54
N LYS A 34 -16.68 -9.66 8.17
CA LYS A 34 -16.61 -10.86 9.02
C LYS A 34 -15.76 -10.63 10.28
N ILE A 35 -14.57 -10.06 10.11
CA ILE A 35 -13.65 -9.82 11.23
C ILE A 35 -14.16 -8.71 12.16
N GLU A 36 -14.82 -7.70 11.59
CA GLU A 36 -15.50 -6.65 12.35
C GLU A 36 -16.63 -7.23 13.21
N ARG A 37 -17.49 -8.08 12.65
CA ARG A 37 -18.60 -8.68 13.39
C ARG A 37 -18.11 -9.66 14.46
N ASP A 38 -17.18 -10.54 14.12
CA ASP A 38 -16.82 -11.66 14.98
C ASP A 38 -15.81 -11.24 16.07
N LEU A 39 -14.96 -10.24 15.81
CA LEU A 39 -13.88 -9.82 16.72
C LEU A 39 -13.93 -8.32 17.10
N GLY A 40 -14.85 -7.54 16.54
CA GLY A 40 -14.89 -6.09 16.77
C GLY A 40 -13.71 -5.33 16.15
N TRP A 41 -12.87 -6.01 15.35
CA TRP A 41 -11.63 -5.45 14.84
C TRP A 41 -11.84 -4.71 13.50
N LYS A 42 -11.14 -3.58 13.34
CA LYS A 42 -11.12 -2.80 12.09
C LYS A 42 -9.69 -2.32 11.78
N PRO A 43 -9.31 -2.16 10.50
CA PRO A 43 -8.07 -1.49 10.15
C PRO A 43 -8.17 -0.01 10.49
N GLU A 44 -7.18 0.52 11.20
CA GLU A 44 -7.16 1.91 11.65
C GLU A 44 -6.24 2.81 10.83
N ARG A 45 -5.33 2.22 10.04
CA ARG A 45 -4.28 2.95 9.33
C ARG A 45 -4.60 3.12 7.86
N SER A 46 -4.41 4.35 7.40
CA SER A 46 -4.55 4.76 6.02
C SER A 46 -3.41 4.25 5.15
N LEU A 47 -3.61 4.30 3.83
CA LEU A 47 -2.56 3.99 2.85
C LEU A 47 -1.32 4.88 3.04
N LYS A 48 -1.52 6.14 3.41
CA LYS A 48 -0.44 7.09 3.67
C LYS A 48 0.41 6.64 4.86
N GLU A 49 -0.21 6.34 6.00
CA GLU A 49 0.51 5.89 7.20
C GLU A 49 1.27 4.59 6.95
N MET A 50 0.67 3.65 6.21
CA MET A 50 1.35 2.40 5.83
C MET A 50 2.61 2.69 4.98
N ILE A 51 2.51 3.53 3.97
CA ILE A 51 3.64 3.87 3.09
C ILE A 51 4.72 4.65 3.85
N ASP A 52 4.34 5.66 4.65
CA ASP A 52 5.26 6.46 5.43
C ASP A 52 6.05 5.60 6.43
N SER A 53 5.37 4.68 7.13
CA SER A 53 6.01 3.80 8.10
C SER A 53 6.98 2.81 7.46
N ALA A 54 6.64 2.28 6.28
CA ALA A 54 7.54 1.43 5.50
C ALA A 54 8.79 2.20 5.05
N TRP A 55 8.64 3.43 4.55
CA TRP A 55 9.77 4.25 4.12
C TRP A 55 10.69 4.62 5.29
N GLN A 56 10.12 5.00 6.45
CA GLN A 56 10.90 5.29 7.66
C GLN A 56 11.70 4.09 8.15
N ALA A 57 11.20 2.87 7.96
CA ALA A 57 11.94 1.65 8.30
C ALA A 57 13.10 1.42 7.33
N GLU A 58 12.84 1.49 6.02
CA GLU A 58 13.85 1.31 4.97
C GLU A 58 14.98 2.34 5.05
N SER A 59 14.63 3.62 5.27
CA SER A 59 15.59 4.73 5.31
C SER A 59 16.54 4.69 6.52
N LYS A 60 16.28 3.82 7.50
CA LYS A 60 17.16 3.62 8.66
C LYS A 60 18.16 2.49 8.45
N VAL A 61 17.93 1.64 7.45
CA VAL A 61 18.78 0.49 7.11
C VAL A 61 19.79 0.85 6.02
N SER A 62 19.48 1.89 5.22
CA SER A 62 20.35 2.48 4.18
C SER A 62 21.20 3.63 4.71
#